data_AF-A0A8S9YJ53-F1
#
_entry.id   AF-A0A8S9YJ53-F1
#
_cell.length_a   1.000
_cell.length_b   1.000
_cell.length_c   1.000
_cell.angle_alpha   90.00
_cell.angle_beta   90.00
_cell.angle_gamma   90.00
#
_symmetry.space_group_name_H-M   'P 1'
#
loop_
_entity.id
_entity.type
_entity.pdbx_description
1 polymer ?
#
loop_
_entity_poly.entity_id
_entity_poly.type
_entity_poly.pdbx_seq_one_letter_code
_entity_poly.pdbx_strand_id
1 'polypeptide(L)'
;MVCTNSFVLKKKMNMLIFLLVIAVTLTYSTEATFNKQCVHQCNHDYVQCSNVCKMSLAERRTCLENCRIALSTCLSGSCQED
;
A
#
# COMPACT_ATOMS: atom_id res chain seq x y z
N MET A 1 22.31 -32.33 37.50
CA MET A 1 21.05 -31.89 36.85
C MET A 1 21.26 -30.53 36.20
N VAL A 2 21.79 -30.44 34.98
CA VAL A 2 21.83 -29.16 34.22
C VAL A 2 21.75 -29.45 32.71
N CYS A 3 20.66 -30.06 32.23
CA CYS A 3 20.42 -30.20 30.78
C CYS A 3 18.96 -29.95 30.38
N THR A 4 18.15 -29.30 31.22
CA THR A 4 16.74 -28.99 30.91
C THR A 4 16.54 -27.56 30.40
N ASN A 5 17.46 -26.62 30.66
CA ASN A 5 17.30 -25.22 30.25
C ASN A 5 17.60 -24.94 28.77
N SER A 6 18.55 -25.66 28.15
CA SER A 6 18.91 -25.41 26.74
C SER A 6 17.83 -25.85 25.75
N PHE A 7 17.04 -26.88 26.06
CA PHE A 7 16.01 -27.40 25.16
C PHE A 7 14.75 -26.52 25.15
N VAL A 8 14.38 -25.96 26.30
CA VAL A 8 13.25 -25.03 26.43
C VAL A 8 13.56 -23.67 25.77
N LEU A 9 14.79 -23.16 25.91
CA LEU A 9 15.21 -21.94 25.20
C LEU A 9 15.18 -22.12 23.68
N LYS A 10 15.68 -23.26 23.16
CA LYS A 10 15.71 -23.51 21.71
C LYS A 10 14.30 -23.65 21.11
N LYS A 11 13.36 -24.26 21.87
CA LYS A 11 11.95 -24.38 21.47
C LYS A 11 11.21 -23.03 21.54
N LYS A 12 11.48 -22.19 22.55
CA LYS A 12 10.96 -20.82 22.65
C LYS A 12 11.53 -19.90 21.56
N MET A 13 12.81 -20.04 21.23
CA MET A 13 13.46 -19.25 20.17
C MET A 13 12.93 -19.63 18.78
N ASN A 14 12.70 -20.91 18.50
CA ASN A 14 12.03 -21.33 17.25
C ASN A 14 10.58 -20.81 17.16
N MET A 15 9.83 -20.80 18.26
CA MET A 15 8.46 -20.25 18.27
C MET A 15 8.46 -18.73 18.04
N LEU A 16 9.41 -18.01 18.65
CA LEU A 16 9.57 -16.57 18.44
C LEU A 16 9.98 -16.25 16.99
N ILE A 17 10.88 -17.03 16.40
CA ILE A 17 11.25 -16.90 14.98
C ILE A 17 10.03 -17.14 14.09
N PHE A 18 9.23 -18.18 14.36
CA PHE A 18 7.99 -18.42 13.62
C PHE A 18 6.99 -17.26 13.72
N LEU A 19 6.82 -16.69 14.92
CA LEU A 19 5.95 -15.53 15.13
C LEU A 19 6.46 -14.29 14.39
N LEU A 20 7.78 -14.05 14.38
CA LEU A 20 8.38 -12.94 13.62
C LEU A 20 8.19 -13.12 12.12
N VAL A 21 8.39 -14.34 11.59
CA VAL A 21 8.16 -14.63 10.17
C VAL A 21 6.70 -14.40 9.80
N ILE A 22 5.75 -14.89 10.61
CA ILE A 22 4.31 -14.67 10.37
C ILE A 22 3.99 -13.17 10.41
N ALA A 23 4.47 -12.44 11.42
CA ALA A 23 4.24 -11.00 11.54
C ALA A 23 4.77 -10.24 10.32
N VAL A 24 6.00 -10.53 9.87
CA VAL A 24 6.60 -9.92 8.68
C VAL A 24 5.81 -10.27 7.41
N THR A 25 5.40 -11.53 7.22
CA THR A 25 4.58 -11.88 6.05
C THR A 25 3.21 -11.20 6.06
N LEU A 26 2.62 -11.00 7.24
CA LEU A 26 1.35 -10.30 7.38
C LEU A 26 1.49 -8.81 7.10
N THR A 27 2.52 -8.13 7.63
CA THR A 27 2.76 -6.70 7.36
C THR A 27 2.97 -6.43 5.87
N TYR A 28 3.81 -7.24 5.20
CA TYR A 28 3.99 -7.14 3.75
C TYR A 28 2.69 -7.39 2.97
N SER A 29 1.87 -8.34 3.41
CA SER A 29 0.58 -8.62 2.76
C SER A 29 -0.43 -7.48 2.93
N THR A 30 -0.42 -6.81 4.09
CA THR A 30 -1.29 -5.67 4.37
C THR A 30 -0.83 -4.42 3.62
N GLU A 31 0.47 -4.16 3.53
CA GLU A 31 1.04 -3.08 2.73
C GLU A 31 0.74 -3.26 1.24
N ALA A 32 0.91 -4.48 0.71
CA ALA A 32 0.58 -4.77 -0.68
C ALA A 32 -0.93 -4.60 -0.99
N THR A 33 -1.79 -4.91 -0.03
CA THR A 33 -3.24 -4.74 -0.17
C THR A 33 -3.64 -3.26 -0.08
N PHE A 34 -3.05 -2.53 0.87
CA PHE A 34 -3.24 -1.09 1.02
C PHE A 34 -2.79 -0.32 -0.22
N ASN A 35 -1.61 -0.65 -0.75
CA ASN A 35 -1.08 -0.02 -1.95
C ASN A 35 -1.98 -0.28 -3.18
N LYS A 36 -2.49 -1.51 -3.34
CA LYS A 36 -3.49 -1.82 -4.38
C LYS A 36 -4.78 -1.00 -4.24
N GLN A 37 -5.30 -0.89 -3.02
CA GLN A 37 -6.51 -0.09 -2.77
C GLN A 37 -6.26 1.40 -3.02
N CYS A 38 -5.08 1.91 -2.63
CA CYS A 38 -4.67 3.28 -2.88
C CYS A 38 -4.57 3.58 -4.39
N VAL A 39 -3.88 2.73 -5.16
CA VAL A 39 -3.78 2.88 -6.62
C VAL A 39 -5.16 2.84 -7.28
N HIS A 40 -6.04 1.96 -6.82
CA HIS A 40 -7.41 1.90 -7.31
C HIS A 40 -8.17 3.20 -7.02
N GLN A 41 -8.03 3.74 -5.81
CA GLN A 41 -8.68 5.00 -5.41
C GLN A 41 -8.17 6.18 -6.24
N CYS A 42 -6.85 6.34 -6.38
CA CYS A 42 -6.27 7.40 -7.20
C CYS A 42 -6.77 7.35 -8.66
N ASN A 43 -6.84 6.15 -9.24
CA ASN A 43 -7.38 5.96 -10.59
C ASN A 43 -8.87 6.27 -10.68
N HIS A 44 -9.66 5.85 -9.69
CA HIS A 44 -11.08 6.16 -9.63
C HIS A 44 -11.32 7.67 -9.60
N ASP A 45 -10.56 8.40 -8.78
CA ASP A 45 -10.66 9.85 -8.65
C ASP A 45 -10.23 10.57 -9.94
N TYR A 46 -9.19 10.07 -10.62
CA TYR A 46 -8.81 10.55 -11.95
C TYR A 46 -9.92 10.37 -12.99
N VAL A 47 -10.62 9.23 -12.99
CA VAL A 47 -11.72 8.97 -13.91
C VAL A 47 -12.89 9.91 -13.63
N GLN A 48 -13.24 10.14 -12.36
CA GLN A 48 -14.27 11.10 -11.99
C GLN A 48 -13.89 12.53 -12.41
N CYS A 49 -12.67 12.97 -12.10
CA CYS A 49 -12.15 14.27 -12.52
C CYS A 49 -12.18 14.44 -14.05
N SER A 50 -11.71 13.42 -14.78
CA SER A 50 -11.73 13.41 -16.24
C SER A 50 -13.14 13.47 -16.82
N ASN A 51 -14.13 12.83 -16.19
CA ASN A 51 -15.52 12.87 -16.63
C ASN A 51 -16.11 14.27 -16.48
N VAL A 52 -15.83 14.96 -15.37
CA VAL A 52 -16.22 16.37 -15.18
C VAL A 52 -15.58 17.26 -16.25
N CYS A 53 -14.27 17.09 -16.51
CA CYS A 53 -13.57 17.85 -17.55
C CYS A 53 -14.11 17.58 -18.96
N LYS A 54 -14.57 16.35 -19.25
CA LYS A 54 -15.19 16.01 -20.53
C LYS A 54 -16.57 16.68 -20.70
N MET A 55 -17.31 16.86 -19.62
CA MET A 55 -18.59 17.58 -19.63
C MET A 55 -18.39 19.10 -19.82
N SER A 56 -17.24 19.65 -19.41
CA SER A 56 -16.89 21.04 -19.69
C SER A 56 -16.45 21.25 -21.14
N LEU A 57 -17.01 22.28 -21.80
CA LEU A 57 -16.66 22.71 -23.15
C LEU A 57 -15.49 23.74 -23.16
N ALA A 58 -15.27 24.43 -22.04
CA ALA A 58 -14.17 25.37 -21.86
C ALA A 58 -12.99 24.67 -21.16
N GLU A 59 -11.77 24.90 -21.66
CA GLU A 59 -10.51 24.50 -21.02
C GLU A 59 -10.33 23.00 -20.72
N ARG A 60 -11.01 22.12 -21.49
CA ARG A 60 -10.92 20.66 -21.32
C ARG A 60 -9.49 20.14 -21.23
N ARG A 61 -8.56 20.67 -22.06
CA ARG A 61 -7.14 20.27 -22.01
C ARG A 61 -6.49 20.60 -20.67
N THR A 62 -6.61 21.84 -20.22
CA THR A 62 -6.05 22.30 -18.94
C THR A 62 -6.65 21.53 -17.76
N CYS A 63 -7.96 21.28 -17.80
CA CYS A 63 -8.66 20.50 -16.78
C CYS A 63 -8.15 19.06 -16.71
N LEU A 64 -8.02 18.37 -17.85
CA LEU A 64 -7.48 17.00 -17.90
C LEU A 64 -6.02 16.94 -17.43
N GLU A 65 -5.22 17.96 -17.75
CA GLU A 65 -3.83 18.02 -17.31
C GLU A 65 -3.74 18.14 -15.78
N ASN A 66 -4.59 18.96 -15.16
CA ASN A 66 -4.68 19.05 -13.71
C ASN A 66 -5.11 17.72 -13.07
N CYS A 67 -6.08 17.00 -13.65
CA CYS A 67 -6.45 15.67 -13.18
C CYS A 67 -5.27 14.68 -13.27
N ARG A 68 -4.48 14.77 -14.36
CA ARG A 68 -3.31 13.90 -14.57
C ARG A 68 -2.20 14.18 -13.57
N ILE A 69 -1.95 15.46 -13.26
CA ILE A 69 -0.99 15.87 -12.23
C ILE A 69 -1.44 15.33 -10.87
N ALA A 70 -2.72 15.50 -10.51
CA ALA A 70 -3.27 14.98 -9.26
C ALA A 70 -3.13 13.44 -9.15
N LEU A 71 -3.39 12.70 -10.24
CA LEU A 71 -3.16 11.26 -10.28
C LEU A 71 -1.69 10.91 -10.00
N SER A 72 -0.76 11.60 -10.67
CA SER A 72 0.67 11.37 -10.48
C SER A 72 1.09 11.60 -9.04
N THR A 73 0.64 12.71 -8.43
CA THR A 73 0.94 13.02 -7.03
C THR A 73 0.35 11.99 -6.05
N CYS A 74 -0.86 11.52 -6.32
CA CYS A 74 -1.52 10.49 -5.51
C CYS A 74 -0.73 9.16 -5.54
N LEU A 75 -0.32 8.73 -6.75
CA LEU A 75 0.45 7.50 -6.93
C LEU A 75 1.85 7.59 -6.34
N SER A 76 2.55 8.73 -6.52
CA SER A 76 3.93 8.90 -6.06
C SER A 76 4.07 9.28 -4.59
N GLY A 77 3.02 9.84 -3.98
CA GLY A 77 3.06 10.34 -2.61
C GLY A 77 2.29 9.49 -1.61
N SER A 78 1.06 9.05 -1.96
CA SER A 78 0.15 8.40 -1.02
C SER A 78 0.15 6.88 -1.12
N CYS A 79 0.48 6.32 -2.29
CA CYS A 79 0.48 4.88 -2.51
C CYS A 79 1.89 4.26 -2.46
N GLN A 80 2.92 5.07 -2.64
CA GLN A 80 4.30 4.69 -2.40
C GLN A 80 4.68 5.12 -0.98
N GLU A 81 4.21 4.37 0.02
CA GLU A 81 5.01 4.27 1.26
C GLU A 81 6.09 3.20 0.98
N ASP A 82 7.35 3.59 1.21
CA ASP A 82 8.61 2.91 0.85
C ASP A 82 8.66 1.39 1.13
#